data_AF-A0AAV6K474-F1
#
_entry.id   AF-A0AAV6K474-F1
#
_cell.length_a   1.000
_cell.length_b   1.000
_cell.length_c   1.000
_cell.angle_alpha   90.00
_cell.angle_beta   90.00
_cell.angle_gamma   90.00
#
_symmetry.space_group_name_H-M   'P 1'
#
loop_
_entity.id
_entity.type
_entity.pdbx_description
1 polymer ?
#
loop_
_entity_poly.entity_id
_entity_poly.type
_entity_poly.pdbx_seq_one_letter_code
_entity_poly.pdbx_strand_id
1 'polypeptide(L)'
;MASYVSMGEAHRRITDYLNRFSDAVSYQDGSSLKRLLSISSDSPSLLSLSDALNVFQDASRLIKQFDKYSQFGEILVPLFRSLQNYRLGHLVESYQSFEKSANAFLQEFRNWESAWALDALYVVAYEIRVLAERADRELASMGKIPEKLKGAGSFLMKVFGVLAGKGPKRVGALYVTCQLFKIYFKVTYMYYTGRLEVFNENFPAADHKLSYALTYCNPHREANIRMILKYLIPVKLSIGILPMISLLEKYNLVEYSNVVQAMRRGDLRLLRQALQEHEDHYIIQKQKDPSKAHQIKLEVIVKALKWLEMDMDVDEFLNDLASFAGRARQHLKAMHNVKTICRSRNCKAFLESVNTNGVLSKPSDPVE
;
A
#
# COMPACT_ATOMS: atom_id res chain seq x y z
N MET A 1 -20.92 5.93 -27.99
CA MET A 1 -21.19 4.79 -28.90
C MET A 1 -20.00 3.84 -28.80
N ALA A 2 -20.17 2.67 -28.16
CA ALA A 2 -19.13 1.64 -28.19
C ALA A 2 -19.12 1.01 -29.58
N SER A 3 -18.00 1.13 -30.30
CA SER A 3 -17.82 0.45 -31.58
C SER A 3 -17.92 -1.06 -31.35
N TYR A 4 -18.83 -1.73 -32.06
CA TYR A 4 -18.95 -3.19 -32.02
C TYR A 4 -17.64 -3.82 -32.52
N VAL A 5 -16.86 -4.43 -31.61
CA VAL A 5 -15.62 -5.12 -31.96
C VAL A 5 -15.99 -6.51 -32.46
N SER A 6 -15.76 -6.80 -33.74
CA SER A 6 -15.96 -8.13 -34.30
C SER A 6 -14.98 -9.14 -33.71
N MET A 7 -15.31 -10.44 -33.71
CA MET A 7 -14.39 -11.48 -33.22
C MET A 7 -13.05 -11.47 -33.98
N GLY A 8 -13.07 -11.21 -35.28
CA GLY A 8 -11.84 -11.10 -36.09
C GLY A 8 -10.97 -9.91 -35.69
N GLU A 9 -11.58 -8.75 -35.41
CA GLU A 9 -10.85 -7.57 -34.94
C GLU A 9 -10.32 -7.77 -33.51
N ALA A 10 -11.09 -8.43 -32.63
CA ALA A 10 -10.63 -8.80 -31.30
C ALA A 10 -9.40 -9.71 -31.36
N HIS A 11 -9.45 -10.75 -32.19
CA HIS A 11 -8.33 -11.66 -32.42
C HIS A 11 -7.09 -10.91 -32.94
N ARG A 12 -7.27 -9.99 -33.90
CA ARG A 12 -6.17 -9.17 -34.43
C ARG A 12 -5.49 -8.32 -33.36
N ARG A 13 -6.26 -7.66 -32.49
CA ARG A 13 -5.74 -6.83 -31.39
C ARG A 13 -4.98 -7.63 -30.34
N ILE A 14 -5.49 -8.81 -29.99
CA ILE A 14 -4.81 -9.72 -29.05
C ILE A 14 -3.47 -10.18 -29.66
N THR A 15 -3.48 -10.59 -30.92
CA THR A 15 -2.26 -11.01 -31.63
C THR A 15 -1.25 -9.87 -31.77
N ASP A 16 -1.69 -8.65 -32.05
CA ASP A 16 -0.82 -7.46 -32.08
C ASP A 16 -0.11 -7.24 -30.74
N TYR A 17 -0.85 -7.30 -29.63
CA TYR A 17 -0.25 -7.21 -28.31
C TYR A 17 0.77 -8.32 -28.06
N LEU A 18 0.42 -9.57 -28.39
CA LEU A 18 1.30 -10.73 -28.19
C LEU A 18 2.59 -10.59 -29.00
N ASN A 19 2.50 -10.13 -30.25
CA ASN A 19 3.67 -9.81 -31.08
C ASN A 19 4.54 -8.75 -30.40
N ARG A 20 3.97 -7.62 -30.00
CA ARG A 20 4.70 -6.53 -29.34
C ARG A 20 5.36 -6.97 -28.03
N PHE A 21 4.72 -7.85 -27.27
CA PHE A 21 5.31 -8.43 -26.06
C PHE A 21 6.49 -9.33 -26.41
N SER A 22 6.30 -10.25 -27.36
CA SER A 22 7.36 -11.15 -27.84
C SER A 22 8.56 -10.36 -28.36
N ASP A 23 8.32 -9.36 -29.21
CA ASP A 23 9.36 -8.50 -29.78
C ASP A 23 10.10 -7.73 -28.69
N ALA A 24 9.37 -7.15 -27.72
CA ALA A 24 10.00 -6.44 -26.62
C ALA A 24 10.92 -7.33 -25.78
N VAL A 25 10.58 -8.61 -25.59
CA VAL A 25 11.45 -9.56 -24.88
C VAL A 25 12.62 -10.00 -25.76
N SER A 26 12.37 -10.36 -27.02
CA SER A 26 13.40 -10.81 -27.98
C SER A 26 14.46 -9.73 -28.24
N TYR A 27 14.05 -8.47 -28.38
CA TYR A 27 14.94 -7.34 -28.59
C TYR A 27 15.42 -6.68 -27.29
N GLN A 28 15.05 -7.23 -26.12
CA GLN A 28 15.38 -6.67 -24.80
C GLN A 28 14.98 -5.19 -24.65
N ASP A 29 13.84 -4.80 -25.25
CA ASP A 29 13.29 -3.44 -25.16
C ASP A 29 12.42 -3.27 -23.91
N GLY A 30 13.07 -2.91 -22.81
CA GLY A 30 12.39 -2.58 -21.55
C GLY A 30 11.39 -1.42 -21.65
N SER A 31 11.58 -0.49 -22.60
CA SER A 31 10.71 0.69 -22.77
C SER A 31 9.38 0.35 -23.42
N SER A 32 9.36 -0.62 -24.33
CA SER A 32 8.12 -1.18 -24.88
C SER A 32 7.45 -2.11 -23.87
N LEU A 33 8.22 -3.00 -23.23
CA LEU A 33 7.70 -3.96 -22.27
C LEU A 33 6.99 -3.29 -21.09
N LYS A 34 7.55 -2.20 -20.54
CA LYS A 34 6.93 -1.48 -19.42
C LYS A 34 5.54 -0.90 -19.75
N ARG A 35 5.30 -0.50 -21.00
CA ARG A 35 3.99 0.04 -21.43
C ARG A 35 2.94 -1.05 -21.51
N LEU A 36 3.34 -2.26 -21.90
CA LEU A 36 2.46 -3.42 -22.02
C LEU A 36 1.99 -3.91 -20.64
N LEU A 37 2.83 -3.77 -19.61
CA LEU A 37 2.53 -4.20 -18.24
C LEU A 37 1.73 -3.18 -17.40
N SER A 38 1.49 -1.96 -17.90
CA SER A 38 0.89 -0.88 -17.11
C SER A 38 -0.65 -0.94 -17.10
N ILE A 39 -1.20 -1.90 -16.37
CA ILE A 39 -2.65 -2.19 -16.30
C ILE A 39 -3.47 -0.97 -15.92
N SER A 40 -3.01 -0.20 -14.94
CA SER A 40 -3.76 0.95 -14.44
C SER A 40 -3.64 2.21 -15.30
N SER A 41 -2.91 2.15 -16.42
CA SER A 41 -2.80 3.26 -17.37
C SER A 41 -4.04 3.37 -18.27
N ASP A 42 -4.42 4.61 -18.58
CA ASP A 42 -5.46 4.92 -19.57
C ASP A 42 -4.92 4.84 -21.01
N SER A 43 -3.96 3.94 -21.26
CA SER A 43 -3.34 3.78 -22.58
C SER A 43 -4.37 3.27 -23.60
N PRO A 44 -4.58 3.97 -24.74
CA PRO A 44 -5.53 3.54 -25.75
C PRO A 44 -5.28 2.12 -26.25
N SER A 45 -4.02 1.68 -26.31
CA SER A 45 -3.69 0.31 -26.76
C SER A 45 -4.13 -0.76 -25.77
N LEU A 46 -4.02 -0.49 -24.45
CA LEU A 46 -4.43 -1.44 -23.42
C LEU A 46 -5.95 -1.45 -23.26
N LEU A 47 -6.60 -0.30 -23.36
CA LEU A 47 -8.05 -0.21 -23.40
C LEU A 47 -8.63 -1.00 -24.58
N SER A 48 -8.04 -0.81 -25.77
CA SER A 48 -8.41 -1.55 -26.98
C SER A 48 -8.23 -3.07 -26.84
N LEU A 49 -7.15 -3.50 -26.16
CA LEU A 49 -6.92 -4.91 -25.84
C LEU A 49 -7.95 -5.44 -24.84
N SER A 50 -8.23 -4.72 -23.75
CA SER A 50 -9.23 -5.15 -22.76
C SER A 50 -10.62 -5.29 -23.38
N ASP A 51 -11.00 -4.37 -24.27
CA ASP A 51 -12.26 -4.47 -25.01
C ASP A 51 -12.27 -5.71 -25.93
N ALA A 52 -11.13 -6.07 -26.56
CA ALA A 52 -11.00 -7.29 -27.35
C ALA A 52 -11.06 -8.57 -26.50
N LEU A 53 -10.43 -8.59 -25.31
CA LEU A 53 -10.46 -9.71 -24.38
C LEU A 53 -11.87 -9.97 -23.83
N ASN A 54 -12.71 -8.94 -23.74
CA ASN A 54 -14.12 -9.11 -23.36
C ASN A 54 -14.95 -9.82 -24.44
N VAL A 55 -14.61 -9.63 -25.73
CA VAL A 55 -15.28 -10.32 -26.85
C VAL A 55 -14.72 -11.72 -27.06
N PHE A 56 -13.41 -11.90 -26.88
CA PHE A 56 -12.71 -13.14 -27.16
C PHE A 56 -12.19 -13.81 -25.87
N GLN A 57 -13.00 -14.71 -25.29
CA GLN A 57 -12.69 -15.37 -24.01
C GLN A 57 -11.58 -16.44 -24.12
N ASP A 58 -11.27 -16.91 -25.33
CA ASP A 58 -10.31 -18.00 -25.59
C ASP A 58 -8.85 -17.54 -25.78
N ALA A 59 -8.48 -16.35 -25.33
CA ALA A 59 -7.12 -15.80 -25.50
C ALA A 59 -6.01 -16.73 -24.94
N SER A 60 -6.34 -17.55 -23.94
CA SER A 60 -5.41 -18.56 -23.40
C SER A 60 -5.02 -19.62 -24.42
N ARG A 61 -5.93 -19.99 -25.34
CA ARG A 61 -5.65 -20.95 -26.42
C ARG A 61 -4.69 -20.36 -27.44
N LEU A 62 -4.84 -19.08 -27.77
CA LEU A 62 -3.94 -18.37 -28.68
C LEU A 62 -2.51 -18.31 -28.17
N ILE A 63 -2.34 -18.07 -26.87
CA ILE A 63 -1.01 -18.07 -26.22
C ILE A 63 -0.36 -19.45 -26.31
N LYS A 64 -1.13 -20.52 -26.11
CA LYS A 64 -0.63 -21.91 -26.17
C LYS A 64 -0.35 -22.40 -27.60
N GLN A 65 -0.99 -21.82 -28.60
CA GLN A 65 -0.90 -22.27 -29.99
C GLN A 65 0.46 -21.96 -30.63
N PHE A 66 1.14 -20.90 -30.19
CA PHE A 66 2.41 -20.47 -30.76
C PHE A 66 3.52 -20.52 -29.70
N ASP A 67 4.58 -21.27 -29.98
CA ASP A 67 5.70 -21.49 -29.05
C ASP A 67 6.32 -20.18 -28.54
N LYS A 68 6.43 -19.18 -29.41
CA LYS A 68 6.97 -17.85 -29.05
C LYS A 68 6.19 -17.13 -27.93
N TYR A 69 4.90 -17.43 -27.77
CA TYR A 69 4.08 -16.90 -26.67
C TYR A 69 3.99 -17.89 -25.51
N SER A 70 3.98 -19.19 -25.81
CA SER A 70 3.84 -20.27 -24.83
C SER A 70 4.92 -20.19 -23.74
N GLN A 71 6.17 -19.85 -24.12
CA GLN A 71 7.27 -19.62 -23.17
C GLN A 71 6.98 -18.53 -22.11
N PHE A 72 6.09 -17.58 -22.40
CA PHE A 72 5.67 -16.51 -21.47
C PHE A 72 4.21 -16.68 -21.04
N GLY A 73 3.61 -17.84 -21.24
CA GLY A 73 2.19 -18.09 -20.95
C GLY A 73 1.83 -17.88 -19.48
N GLU A 74 2.73 -18.24 -18.56
CA GLU A 74 2.58 -18.03 -17.12
C GLU A 74 2.53 -16.53 -16.75
N ILE A 75 3.08 -15.65 -17.59
CA ILE A 75 2.96 -14.19 -17.42
C ILE A 75 1.70 -13.69 -18.11
N LEU A 76 1.52 -14.06 -19.39
CA LEU A 76 0.52 -13.47 -20.30
C LEU A 76 -0.92 -13.85 -19.95
N VAL A 77 -1.18 -15.11 -19.63
CA VAL A 77 -2.54 -15.58 -19.30
C VAL A 77 -3.11 -14.86 -18.07
N PRO A 78 -2.43 -14.82 -16.91
CA PRO A 78 -2.91 -14.06 -15.76
C PRO A 78 -2.91 -12.55 -15.99
N LEU A 79 -2.00 -12.01 -16.83
CA LEU A 79 -2.02 -10.60 -17.20
C LEU A 79 -3.28 -10.21 -17.96
N PHE A 80 -3.69 -11.01 -18.95
CA PHE A 80 -4.92 -10.79 -19.71
C PHE A 80 -6.15 -10.85 -18.83
N ARG A 81 -6.22 -11.83 -17.92
CA ARG A 81 -7.30 -11.89 -16.92
C ARG A 81 -7.32 -10.66 -16.02
N SER A 82 -6.15 -10.15 -15.64
CA SER A 82 -6.08 -8.93 -14.83
C SER A 82 -6.56 -7.70 -15.58
N LEU A 83 -6.14 -7.51 -16.84
CA LEU A 83 -6.58 -6.42 -17.73
C LEU A 83 -8.09 -6.45 -17.99
N GLN A 84 -8.65 -7.65 -18.16
CA GLN A 84 -10.08 -7.86 -18.36
C GLN A 84 -10.87 -7.46 -17.10
N ASN A 85 -10.51 -8.02 -15.94
CA ASN A 85 -11.18 -7.73 -14.68
C ASN A 85 -11.04 -6.25 -14.29
N TYR A 86 -9.87 -5.65 -14.53
CA TYR A 86 -9.65 -4.23 -14.28
C TYR A 86 -10.59 -3.37 -15.12
N ARG A 87 -10.79 -3.73 -16.41
CA ARG A 87 -11.71 -3.04 -17.31
C ARG A 87 -13.17 -3.15 -16.88
N LEU A 88 -13.55 -4.30 -16.32
CA LEU A 88 -14.90 -4.55 -15.79
C LEU A 88 -15.14 -3.93 -14.42
N GLY A 89 -14.10 -3.38 -13.76
CA GLY A 89 -14.19 -2.81 -12.42
C GLY A 89 -14.08 -3.83 -11.28
N HIS A 90 -13.77 -5.08 -11.58
CA HIS A 90 -13.51 -6.14 -10.58
C HIS A 90 -12.04 -6.04 -10.10
N LEU A 91 -11.77 -5.16 -9.14
CA LEU A 91 -10.40 -4.79 -8.75
C LEU A 91 -9.74 -5.88 -7.91
N VAL A 92 -10.51 -6.61 -7.10
CA VAL A 92 -10.00 -7.74 -6.29
C VAL A 92 -9.50 -8.87 -7.18
N GLU A 93 -10.30 -9.32 -8.15
CA GLU A 93 -9.95 -10.36 -9.12
C GLU A 93 -8.82 -9.90 -10.05
N SER A 94 -8.82 -8.61 -10.39
CA SER A 94 -7.73 -7.99 -11.15
C SER A 94 -6.40 -8.08 -10.40
N TYR A 95 -6.37 -7.71 -9.10
CA TYR A 95 -5.18 -7.84 -8.26
C TYR A 95 -4.71 -9.30 -8.16
N GLN A 96 -5.62 -10.23 -7.87
CA GLN A 96 -5.26 -11.66 -7.72
C GLN A 96 -4.67 -12.25 -9.00
N SER A 97 -5.23 -11.87 -10.15
CA SER A 97 -4.71 -12.28 -11.45
C SER A 97 -3.36 -11.62 -11.72
N PHE A 98 -3.20 -10.34 -11.43
CA PHE A 98 -1.93 -9.65 -11.63
C PHE A 98 -0.83 -10.18 -10.73
N GLU A 99 -1.12 -10.51 -9.47
CA GLU A 99 -0.16 -11.09 -8.54
C GLU A 99 0.45 -12.37 -9.11
N LYS A 100 -0.34 -13.23 -9.75
CA LYS A 100 0.17 -14.43 -10.45
C LYS A 100 1.12 -14.05 -11.59
N SER A 101 0.71 -13.13 -12.45
CA SER A 101 1.54 -12.61 -13.54
C SER A 101 2.84 -11.97 -13.05
N ALA A 102 2.78 -11.20 -11.97
CA ALA A 102 3.91 -10.51 -11.37
C ALA A 102 4.92 -11.49 -10.74
N ASN A 103 4.45 -12.57 -10.11
CA ASN A 103 5.34 -13.63 -9.60
C ASN A 103 6.01 -14.38 -10.76
N ALA A 104 5.28 -14.71 -11.83
CA ALA A 104 5.85 -15.34 -13.02
C ALA A 104 6.88 -14.41 -13.71
N PHE A 105 6.56 -13.12 -13.83
CA PHE A 105 7.50 -12.12 -14.37
C PHE A 105 8.76 -12.02 -13.52
N LEU A 106 8.63 -12.02 -12.19
CA LEU A 106 9.78 -12.00 -11.29
C LEU A 106 10.65 -13.25 -11.44
N GLN A 107 10.05 -14.41 -11.71
CA GLN A 107 10.77 -15.65 -11.96
C GLN A 107 11.59 -15.57 -13.25
N GLU A 108 10.99 -15.14 -14.37
CA GLU A 108 11.72 -14.91 -15.62
C GLU A 108 12.79 -13.82 -15.48
N PHE A 109 12.46 -12.74 -14.78
CA PHE A 109 13.39 -11.65 -14.50
C PHE A 109 14.62 -12.09 -13.72
N ARG A 110 14.54 -13.14 -12.87
CA ARG A 110 15.73 -13.70 -12.21
C ARG A 110 16.69 -14.29 -13.22
N ASN A 111 16.18 -14.97 -14.24
CA ASN A 111 16.96 -15.70 -15.24
C ASN A 111 17.66 -14.78 -16.24
N TRP A 112 17.12 -13.60 -16.53
CA TRP A 112 17.74 -12.65 -17.48
C TRP A 112 18.98 -11.99 -16.89
N GLU A 113 20.19 -12.29 -17.34
CA GLU A 113 21.42 -11.78 -16.69
C GLU A 113 21.53 -10.24 -16.68
N SER A 114 21.14 -9.58 -17.78
CA SER A 114 21.26 -8.12 -17.92
C SER A 114 20.06 -7.38 -17.29
N ALA A 115 20.23 -6.07 -17.06
CA ALA A 115 19.21 -5.23 -16.42
C ALA A 115 18.22 -4.59 -17.41
N TRP A 116 18.10 -5.11 -18.62
CA TRP A 116 17.29 -4.54 -19.70
C TRP A 116 15.80 -4.36 -19.32
N ALA A 117 15.26 -5.31 -18.55
CA ALA A 117 13.86 -5.33 -18.12
C ALA A 117 13.60 -4.58 -16.80
N LEU A 118 14.57 -3.83 -16.27
CA LEU A 118 14.44 -3.17 -14.97
C LEU A 118 13.31 -2.14 -14.95
N ASP A 119 13.15 -1.42 -16.06
CA ASP A 119 12.05 -0.48 -16.30
C ASP A 119 10.67 -1.17 -16.25
N ALA A 120 10.57 -2.38 -16.82
CA ALA A 120 9.36 -3.18 -16.76
C ALA A 120 9.07 -3.68 -15.34
N LEU A 121 10.11 -4.08 -14.59
CA LEU A 121 9.97 -4.44 -13.18
C LEU A 121 9.48 -3.28 -12.31
N TYR A 122 9.91 -2.04 -12.59
CA TYR A 122 9.41 -0.86 -11.89
C TYR A 122 7.91 -0.64 -12.09
N VAL A 123 7.40 -0.92 -13.29
CA VAL A 123 5.97 -0.90 -13.58
C VAL A 123 5.27 -2.02 -12.82
N VAL A 124 5.78 -3.25 -12.84
CA VAL A 124 5.19 -4.36 -12.06
C VAL A 124 5.09 -4.03 -10.57
N ALA A 125 6.16 -3.47 -10.00
CA ALA A 125 6.19 -3.04 -8.60
C ALA A 125 5.23 -1.88 -8.29
N TYR A 126 4.99 -0.99 -9.25
CA TYR A 126 4.02 0.09 -9.12
C TYR A 126 2.58 -0.44 -9.22
N GLU A 127 2.28 -1.23 -10.26
CA GLU A 127 0.96 -1.76 -10.57
C GLU A 127 0.47 -2.68 -9.45
N ILE A 128 1.31 -3.55 -8.89
CA ILE A 128 0.89 -4.44 -7.81
C ILE A 128 0.44 -3.66 -6.56
N ARG A 129 1.12 -2.55 -6.24
CA ARG A 129 0.73 -1.67 -5.12
C ARG A 129 -0.56 -0.92 -5.43
N VAL A 130 -0.68 -0.35 -6.64
CA VAL A 130 -1.86 0.43 -7.03
C VAL A 130 -3.10 -0.45 -7.14
N LEU A 131 -2.99 -1.62 -7.76
CA LEU A 131 -4.09 -2.59 -7.83
C LEU A 131 -4.48 -3.08 -6.44
N ALA A 132 -3.52 -3.34 -5.55
CA ALA A 132 -3.82 -3.70 -4.17
C ALA A 132 -4.56 -2.60 -3.41
N GLU A 133 -4.14 -1.33 -3.55
CA GLU A 133 -4.83 -0.19 -2.92
C GLU A 133 -6.26 -0.05 -3.41
N ARG A 134 -6.52 -0.33 -4.70
CA ARG A 134 -7.85 -0.27 -5.30
C ARG A 134 -8.72 -1.45 -4.87
N ALA A 135 -8.17 -2.67 -4.90
CA ALA A 135 -8.82 -3.88 -4.41
C ALA A 135 -9.21 -3.77 -2.94
N ASP A 136 -8.35 -3.18 -2.10
CA ASP A 136 -8.64 -2.98 -0.68
C ASP A 136 -9.75 -1.95 -0.44
N ARG A 137 -9.86 -0.91 -1.29
CA ARG A 137 -11.01 0.01 -1.25
C ARG A 137 -12.31 -0.70 -1.62
N GLU A 138 -12.27 -1.57 -2.62
CA GLU A 138 -13.42 -2.39 -3.01
C GLU A 138 -13.83 -3.34 -1.86
N LEU A 139 -12.89 -4.08 -1.28
CA LEU A 139 -13.15 -4.95 -0.12
C LEU A 139 -13.78 -4.19 1.04
N ALA A 140 -13.21 -3.02 1.39
CA ALA A 140 -13.72 -2.18 2.45
C ALA A 140 -15.16 -1.70 2.15
N SER A 141 -15.46 -1.34 0.89
CA SER A 141 -16.82 -0.95 0.48
C SER A 141 -17.84 -2.09 0.59
N MET A 142 -17.39 -3.33 0.52
CA MET A 142 -18.20 -4.53 0.72
C MET A 142 -18.24 -5.00 2.19
N GLY A 143 -17.64 -4.24 3.12
CA GLY A 143 -17.53 -4.64 4.53
C GLY A 143 -16.58 -5.81 4.78
N LYS A 144 -15.74 -6.18 3.80
CA LYS A 144 -14.73 -7.24 3.92
C LYS A 144 -13.41 -6.65 4.41
N ILE A 145 -12.57 -7.50 5.01
CA ILE A 145 -11.27 -7.09 5.53
C ILE A 145 -10.33 -6.79 4.35
N PRO A 146 -9.79 -5.55 4.25
CA PRO A 146 -8.79 -5.23 3.25
C PRO A 146 -7.44 -5.87 3.64
N GLU A 147 -6.84 -6.62 2.72
CA GLU A 147 -5.59 -7.37 2.98
C GLU A 147 -4.62 -7.39 1.77
N LYS A 148 -5.05 -6.93 0.60
CA LYS A 148 -4.28 -7.08 -0.66
C LYS A 148 -3.01 -6.23 -0.64
N LEU A 149 -3.01 -5.08 0.02
CA LEU A 149 -1.81 -4.24 0.16
C LEU A 149 -0.71 -4.90 1.00
N LYS A 150 -1.07 -5.80 1.93
CA LYS A 150 -0.14 -6.62 2.70
C LYS A 150 0.50 -7.66 1.79
N GLY A 151 -0.31 -8.28 0.93
CA GLY A 151 0.15 -9.17 -0.15
C GLY A 151 1.13 -8.47 -1.09
N ALA A 152 0.80 -7.27 -1.56
CA ALA A 152 1.69 -6.45 -2.38
C ALA A 152 3.00 -6.12 -1.67
N GLY A 153 2.97 -5.78 -0.38
CA GLY A 153 4.17 -5.58 0.43
C GLY A 153 5.06 -6.83 0.48
N SER A 154 4.47 -8.01 0.70
CA SER A 154 5.18 -9.30 0.67
C SER A 154 5.81 -9.57 -0.69
N PHE A 155 5.09 -9.33 -1.79
CA PHE A 155 5.65 -9.44 -3.14
C PHE A 155 6.82 -8.48 -3.36
N LEU A 156 6.69 -7.20 -2.99
CA LEU A 156 7.77 -6.21 -3.13
C LEU A 156 9.01 -6.59 -2.31
N MET A 157 8.86 -7.23 -1.14
CA MET A 157 9.98 -7.78 -0.39
C MET A 157 10.70 -8.92 -1.14
N LYS A 158 9.96 -9.80 -1.84
CA LYS A 158 10.57 -10.81 -2.72
C LYS A 158 11.33 -10.15 -3.88
N VAL A 159 10.77 -9.11 -4.49
CA VAL A 159 11.43 -8.34 -5.55
C VAL A 159 12.72 -7.71 -5.03
N PHE A 160 12.68 -7.09 -3.85
CA PHE A 160 13.86 -6.52 -3.21
C PHE A 160 14.95 -7.58 -3.02
N GLY A 161 14.59 -8.79 -2.56
CA GLY A 161 15.54 -9.90 -2.42
C GLY A 161 16.26 -10.27 -3.73
N VAL A 162 15.55 -10.26 -4.86
CA VAL A 162 16.15 -10.50 -6.19
C VAL A 162 17.10 -9.38 -6.60
N LEU A 163 16.80 -8.14 -6.23
CA LEU A 163 17.59 -6.96 -6.59
C LEU A 163 18.77 -6.71 -5.62
N ALA A 164 18.71 -7.20 -4.38
CA ALA A 164 19.74 -6.98 -3.36
C ALA A 164 21.07 -7.69 -3.66
N GLY A 165 21.12 -8.59 -4.66
CA GLY A 165 22.32 -9.29 -5.08
C GLY A 165 23.41 -8.39 -5.69
N LYS A 166 24.58 -8.98 -5.96
CA LYS A 166 25.62 -8.35 -6.78
C LYS A 166 25.18 -8.40 -8.25
N GLY A 167 25.36 -7.31 -9.00
CA GLY A 167 25.05 -7.27 -10.43
C GLY A 167 24.42 -5.95 -10.88
N PRO A 168 24.10 -5.80 -12.17
CA PRO A 168 23.58 -4.56 -12.75
C PRO A 168 22.16 -4.21 -12.28
N LYS A 169 21.37 -5.21 -11.87
CA LYS A 169 19.96 -5.03 -11.43
C LYS A 169 19.82 -4.33 -10.08
N ARG A 170 20.87 -4.29 -9.27
CA ARG A 170 20.86 -3.78 -7.89
C ARG A 170 20.35 -2.34 -7.75
N VAL A 171 20.53 -1.52 -8.79
CA VAL A 171 20.05 -0.13 -8.81
C VAL A 171 18.53 -0.04 -8.65
N GLY A 172 17.80 -1.10 -9.02
CA GLY A 172 16.35 -1.16 -8.82
C GLY A 172 15.88 -1.37 -7.40
N ALA A 173 16.75 -1.83 -6.48
CA ALA A 173 16.37 -2.05 -5.09
C ALA A 173 15.82 -0.77 -4.45
N LEU A 174 16.42 0.39 -4.78
CA LEU A 174 15.97 1.69 -4.27
C LEU A 174 14.53 2.02 -4.70
N TYR A 175 14.17 1.76 -5.96
CA TYR A 175 12.82 2.02 -6.45
C TYR A 175 11.79 1.17 -5.70
N VAL A 176 12.08 -0.12 -5.51
CA VAL A 176 11.20 -1.04 -4.77
C VAL A 176 11.08 -0.63 -3.31
N THR A 177 12.18 -0.22 -2.68
CA THR A 177 12.16 0.39 -1.34
C THR A 177 11.24 1.61 -1.28
N CYS A 178 11.26 2.50 -2.28
CA CYS A 178 10.32 3.63 -2.32
C CYS A 178 8.85 3.18 -2.42
N GLN A 179 8.55 2.11 -3.16
CA GLN A 179 7.18 1.56 -3.20
C GLN A 179 6.77 0.96 -1.85
N LEU A 180 7.67 0.24 -1.18
CA LEU A 180 7.46 -0.28 0.18
C LEU A 180 7.18 0.85 1.17
N PHE A 181 7.93 1.95 1.12
CA PHE A 181 7.68 3.10 1.97
C PHE A 181 6.29 3.68 1.79
N LYS A 182 5.76 3.75 0.56
CA LYS A 182 4.38 4.21 0.33
C LYS A 182 3.34 3.32 1.04
N ILE A 183 3.61 2.03 1.15
CA ILE A 183 2.76 1.10 1.91
C ILE A 183 2.89 1.37 3.41
N TYR A 184 4.12 1.41 3.94
CA TYR A 184 4.35 1.58 5.38
C TYR A 184 3.89 2.94 5.90
N PHE A 185 4.21 4.04 5.21
CA PHE A 185 3.75 5.38 5.60
C PHE A 185 2.23 5.48 5.66
N LYS A 186 1.52 4.74 4.80
CA LYS A 186 0.05 4.69 4.85
C LYS A 186 -0.45 4.03 6.14
N VAL A 187 0.20 2.96 6.62
CA VAL A 187 -0.15 2.32 7.91
C VAL A 187 0.03 3.31 9.06
N THR A 188 1.18 3.99 9.09
CA THR A 188 1.49 5.02 10.10
C THR A 188 0.50 6.18 10.04
N TYR A 189 0.18 6.68 8.85
CA TYR A 189 -0.81 7.73 8.63
C TYR A 189 -2.21 7.33 9.13
N MET A 190 -2.64 6.09 8.84
CA MET A 190 -3.93 5.56 9.29
C MET A 190 -3.99 5.43 10.81
N TYR A 191 -2.89 5.06 11.46
CA TYR A 191 -2.81 5.06 12.92
C TYR A 191 -3.01 6.46 13.50
N TYR A 192 -2.23 7.46 13.05
CA TYR A 192 -2.32 8.82 13.60
C TYR A 192 -3.63 9.51 13.28
N THR A 193 -4.14 9.37 12.06
CA THR A 193 -5.47 9.92 11.71
C THR A 193 -6.59 9.18 12.44
N GLY A 194 -6.47 7.87 12.68
CA GLY A 194 -7.40 7.13 13.51
C GLY A 194 -7.47 7.68 14.94
N ARG A 195 -6.32 7.98 15.56
CA ARG A 195 -6.25 8.65 16.87
C ARG A 195 -6.90 10.03 16.87
N LEU A 196 -6.70 10.81 15.81
CA LEU A 196 -7.34 12.11 15.65
C LEU A 196 -8.87 11.97 15.59
N GLU A 197 -9.40 10.96 14.90
CA GLU A 197 -10.85 10.69 14.90
C GLU A 197 -11.38 10.26 16.27
N VAL A 198 -10.59 9.55 17.09
CA VAL A 198 -10.96 9.25 18.49
C VAL A 198 -11.16 10.55 19.26
N PHE A 199 -10.24 11.51 19.10
CA PHE A 199 -10.33 12.81 19.73
C PHE A 199 -11.54 13.62 19.23
N ASN A 200 -11.88 13.50 17.96
CA ASN A 200 -13.06 14.13 17.36
C ASN A 200 -14.37 13.38 17.68
N GLU A 201 -14.32 12.33 18.52
CA GLU A 201 -15.45 11.46 18.89
C GLU A 201 -16.13 10.79 17.68
N ASN A 202 -15.43 10.71 16.54
CA ASN A 202 -15.90 10.05 15.32
C ASN A 202 -15.49 8.57 15.32
N PHE A 203 -16.12 7.80 16.22
CA PHE A 203 -15.76 6.40 16.46
C PHE A 203 -15.85 5.50 15.22
N PRO A 204 -16.84 5.61 14.31
CA PRO A 204 -16.88 4.80 13.09
C PRO A 204 -15.66 5.05 12.17
N ALA A 205 -15.26 6.31 11.99
CA ALA A 205 -14.09 6.63 11.17
C ALA A 205 -12.78 6.23 11.86
N ALA A 206 -12.71 6.38 13.20
CA ALA A 206 -11.59 5.92 14.00
C ALA A 206 -11.42 4.40 13.89
N ASP A 207 -12.53 3.66 13.97
CA ASP A 207 -12.55 2.21 13.88
C ASP A 207 -11.98 1.73 12.55
N HIS A 208 -12.46 2.29 11.44
CA HIS A 208 -11.97 1.95 10.11
C HIS A 208 -10.46 2.20 9.97
N LYS A 209 -9.98 3.38 10.40
CA LYS A 209 -8.57 3.77 10.28
C LYS A 209 -7.63 2.95 11.19
N LEU A 210 -8.02 2.73 12.44
CA LEU A 210 -7.23 1.96 13.40
C LEU A 210 -7.27 0.45 13.10
N SER A 211 -8.41 -0.08 12.64
CA SER A 211 -8.51 -1.46 12.16
C SER A 211 -7.63 -1.68 10.93
N TYR A 212 -7.59 -0.70 10.01
CA TYR A 212 -6.63 -0.72 8.90
C TYR A 212 -5.20 -0.78 9.44
N ALA A 213 -4.81 0.14 10.33
CA ALA A 213 -3.46 0.16 10.89
C ALA A 213 -3.08 -1.20 11.52
N LEU A 214 -4.00 -1.82 12.25
CA LEU A 214 -3.79 -3.12 12.89
C LEU A 214 -3.56 -4.25 11.88
N THR A 215 -4.39 -4.33 10.83
CA THR A 215 -4.32 -5.39 9.81
C THR A 215 -3.00 -5.39 9.02
N TYR A 216 -2.50 -4.19 8.73
CA TYR A 216 -1.26 -3.99 7.95
C TYR A 216 -0.02 -3.78 8.82
N CYS A 217 -0.16 -3.79 10.15
CA CYS A 217 0.99 -3.79 11.04
C CYS A 217 1.78 -5.10 10.90
N ASN A 218 3.10 -5.04 11.10
CA ASN A 218 3.94 -6.23 11.13
C ASN A 218 3.53 -7.11 12.34
N PRO A 219 3.13 -8.39 12.13
CA PRO A 219 2.70 -9.29 13.21
C PRO A 219 3.78 -9.57 14.26
N HIS A 220 5.06 -9.46 13.89
CA HIS A 220 6.19 -9.68 14.81
C HIS A 220 6.49 -8.47 15.69
N ARG A 221 5.82 -7.33 15.45
CA ARG A 221 6.05 -6.07 16.17
C ARG A 221 4.95 -5.86 17.20
N GLU A 222 5.00 -6.64 18.28
CA GLU A 222 3.98 -6.65 19.33
C GLU A 222 3.80 -5.27 19.98
N ALA A 223 4.86 -4.48 20.13
CA ALA A 223 4.78 -3.11 20.62
C ALA A 223 3.87 -2.23 19.76
N ASN A 224 4.05 -2.25 18.43
CA ASN A 224 3.22 -1.48 17.50
C ASN A 224 1.76 -1.95 17.51
N ILE A 225 1.55 -3.27 17.58
CA ILE A 225 0.21 -3.86 17.71
C ILE A 225 -0.47 -3.38 19.00
N ARG A 226 0.23 -3.47 20.13
CA ARG A 226 -0.24 -3.00 21.43
C ARG A 226 -0.63 -1.51 21.37
N MET A 227 0.18 -0.69 20.71
CA MET A 227 -0.11 0.73 20.57
C MET A 227 -1.33 1.04 19.73
N ILE A 228 -1.59 0.28 18.67
CA ILE A 228 -2.83 0.42 17.90
C ILE A 228 -4.03 -0.03 18.74
N LEU A 229 -3.90 -1.17 19.44
CA LEU A 229 -4.95 -1.74 20.29
C LEU A 229 -5.35 -0.82 21.44
N LYS A 230 -4.41 -0.08 22.06
CA LYS A 230 -4.71 0.93 23.08
C LYS A 230 -5.73 1.98 22.64
N TYR A 231 -5.81 2.29 21.33
CA TYR A 231 -6.81 3.22 20.80
C TYR A 231 -8.00 2.48 20.19
N LEU A 232 -7.78 1.33 19.57
CA LEU A 232 -8.85 0.58 18.91
C LEU A 232 -9.82 -0.06 19.91
N ILE A 233 -9.35 -0.54 21.06
CA ILE A 233 -10.21 -1.17 22.07
C ILE A 233 -11.26 -0.18 22.60
N PRO A 234 -10.91 1.03 23.09
CA PRO A 234 -11.89 2.04 23.49
C PRO A 234 -12.91 2.36 22.39
N VAL A 235 -12.46 2.44 21.13
CA VAL A 235 -13.34 2.70 19.98
C VAL A 235 -14.33 1.56 19.78
N LYS A 236 -13.84 0.31 19.76
CA LYS A 236 -14.68 -0.89 19.61
C LYS A 236 -15.70 -1.00 20.75
N LEU A 237 -15.28 -0.76 22.00
CA LEU A 237 -16.17 -0.73 23.16
C LEU A 237 -17.26 0.33 23.03
N SER A 238 -16.90 1.52 22.53
CA SER A 238 -17.83 2.64 22.31
C SER A 238 -18.89 2.36 21.22
N ILE A 239 -18.56 1.47 20.27
CA ILE A 239 -19.48 0.97 19.23
C ILE A 239 -20.21 -0.32 19.69
N GLY A 240 -19.94 -0.80 20.91
CA GLY A 240 -20.59 -1.98 21.50
C GLY A 240 -19.95 -3.33 21.17
N ILE A 241 -18.73 -3.34 20.62
CA ILE A 241 -17.97 -4.54 20.28
C ILE A 241 -16.99 -4.85 21.40
N LEU A 242 -17.15 -6.02 22.04
CA LEU A 242 -16.28 -6.46 23.15
C LEU A 242 -15.06 -7.24 22.63
N PRO A 243 -13.82 -6.90 23.05
CA PRO A 243 -12.64 -7.69 22.73
C PRO A 243 -12.64 -9.04 23.47
N MET A 244 -11.89 -10.01 22.92
CA MET A 244 -11.64 -11.28 23.60
C MET A 244 -10.60 -11.10 24.72
N ILE A 245 -10.79 -11.79 25.85
CA ILE A 245 -9.88 -11.71 27.01
C ILE A 245 -8.47 -12.20 26.63
N SER A 246 -8.39 -13.26 25.82
CA SER A 246 -7.12 -13.78 25.31
C SER A 246 -6.32 -12.77 24.47
N LEU A 247 -7.00 -11.83 23.80
CA LEU A 247 -6.34 -10.74 23.08
C LEU A 247 -5.69 -9.75 24.05
N LEU A 248 -6.38 -9.44 25.17
CA LEU A 248 -5.89 -8.52 26.19
C LEU A 248 -4.66 -9.10 26.91
N GLU A 249 -4.72 -10.37 27.29
CA GLU A 249 -3.61 -11.08 27.92
C GLU A 249 -2.40 -11.13 27.00
N LYS A 250 -2.61 -11.50 25.72
CA LYS A 250 -1.53 -11.62 24.73
C LYS A 250 -0.71 -10.34 24.57
N TYR A 251 -1.37 -9.18 24.53
CA TYR A 251 -0.70 -7.89 24.29
C TYR A 251 -0.50 -7.05 25.56
N ASN A 252 -0.66 -7.65 26.75
CA ASN A 252 -0.52 -6.98 28.04
C ASN A 252 -1.38 -5.71 28.14
N LEU A 253 -2.69 -5.89 27.93
CA LEU A 253 -3.75 -4.88 27.96
C LEU A 253 -4.83 -5.27 28.99
N VAL A 254 -4.41 -5.87 30.10
CA VAL A 254 -5.29 -6.41 31.15
C VAL A 254 -6.09 -5.33 31.88
N GLU A 255 -5.69 -4.06 31.77
CA GLU A 255 -6.44 -2.90 32.25
C GLU A 255 -7.88 -2.82 31.67
N TYR A 256 -8.11 -3.39 30.48
CA TYR A 256 -9.44 -3.43 29.88
C TYR A 256 -10.30 -4.60 30.39
N SER A 257 -9.74 -5.56 31.13
CA SER A 257 -10.46 -6.78 31.55
C SER A 257 -11.67 -6.45 32.43
N ASN A 258 -11.49 -5.56 33.41
CA ASN A 258 -12.57 -5.13 34.31
C ASN A 258 -13.66 -4.37 33.55
N VAL A 259 -13.27 -3.53 32.58
CA VAL A 259 -14.20 -2.79 31.71
C VAL A 259 -15.04 -3.76 30.87
N VAL A 260 -14.41 -4.76 30.26
CA VAL A 260 -15.10 -5.78 29.43
C VAL A 260 -16.05 -6.63 30.28
N GLN A 261 -15.63 -7.04 31.48
CA GLN A 261 -16.47 -7.81 32.40
C GLN A 261 -17.67 -7.00 32.88
N ALA A 262 -17.46 -5.72 33.20
CA ALA A 262 -18.53 -4.81 33.60
C ALA A 262 -19.56 -4.62 32.48
N MET A 263 -19.11 -4.37 31.24
CA MET A 263 -19.99 -4.24 30.09
C MET A 263 -20.74 -5.53 29.78
N ARG A 264 -20.08 -6.69 29.87
CA ARG A 264 -20.71 -8.00 29.63
C ARG A 264 -21.79 -8.33 30.67
N ARG A 265 -21.61 -7.90 31.92
CA ARG A 265 -22.56 -8.15 33.04
C ARG A 265 -23.61 -7.05 33.20
N GLY A 266 -23.47 -5.91 32.51
CA GLY A 266 -24.30 -4.73 32.73
C GLY A 266 -24.06 -4.05 34.08
N ASP A 267 -22.89 -4.25 34.69
CA ASP A 267 -22.56 -3.74 36.02
C ASP A 267 -21.98 -2.32 35.95
N LEU A 268 -22.85 -1.32 36.11
CA LEU A 268 -22.47 0.09 36.07
C LEU A 268 -21.57 0.53 37.23
N ARG A 269 -21.57 -0.19 38.36
CA ARG A 269 -20.69 0.15 39.50
C ARG A 269 -19.26 -0.30 39.20
N LEU A 270 -19.12 -1.54 38.75
CA LEU A 270 -17.83 -2.07 38.32
C LEU A 270 -17.25 -1.27 37.14
N LEU A 271 -18.09 -0.84 36.20
CA LEU A 271 -17.65 -0.01 35.07
C LEU A 271 -17.09 1.34 35.54
N ARG A 272 -17.80 2.04 36.43
CA ARG A 272 -17.33 3.32 36.98
C ARG A 272 -16.02 3.17 37.75
N GLN A 273 -15.92 2.12 38.58
CA GLN A 273 -14.69 1.83 39.31
C GLN A 273 -13.53 1.54 38.36
N ALA A 274 -13.74 0.69 37.35
CA ALA A 274 -12.71 0.34 36.37
C ALA A 274 -12.25 1.54 35.52
N LEU A 275 -13.15 2.49 35.23
CA LEU A 275 -12.79 3.73 34.54
C LEU A 275 -12.02 4.69 35.46
N GLN A 276 -12.43 4.81 36.73
CA GLN A 276 -11.78 5.66 37.74
C GLN A 276 -10.39 5.17 38.13
N GLU A 277 -10.19 3.86 38.29
CA GLU A 277 -8.88 3.25 38.61
C GLU A 277 -7.81 3.51 37.54
N HIS A 278 -8.23 3.91 36.34
CA HIS A 278 -7.36 4.14 35.20
C HIS A 278 -7.54 5.56 34.62
N GLU A 279 -8.18 6.48 35.36
CA GLU A 279 -8.44 7.85 34.92
C GLU A 279 -7.14 8.56 34.47
N ASP A 280 -6.03 8.43 35.17
CA ASP A 280 -4.74 9.04 34.77
C ASP A 280 -4.18 8.49 33.44
N HIS A 281 -4.53 7.26 33.06
CA HIS A 281 -4.13 6.64 31.79
C HIS A 281 -5.09 6.95 30.63
N TYR A 282 -6.38 7.19 30.93
CA TYR A 282 -7.42 7.52 29.95
C TYR A 282 -7.60 9.06 29.73
N ILE A 283 -7.26 9.91 30.71
CA ILE A 283 -7.47 11.38 30.72
C ILE A 283 -6.42 12.18 29.94
N ILE A 284 -5.24 11.63 29.60
CA ILE A 284 -4.25 12.35 28.75
C ILE A 284 -4.84 12.73 27.36
N GLN A 285 -6.03 12.24 27.01
CA GLN A 285 -6.78 12.63 25.80
C GLN A 285 -7.82 13.75 25.98
N LYS A 286 -8.16 14.17 27.21
CA LYS A 286 -9.06 15.32 27.45
C LYS A 286 -8.38 16.37 28.34
N GLN A 287 -8.12 17.53 27.73
CA GLN A 287 -7.71 18.83 28.31
C GLN A 287 -6.21 19.15 28.46
N LYS A 288 -5.76 20.10 27.62
CA LYS A 288 -5.30 21.40 28.12
C LYS A 288 -5.60 22.52 27.11
N ASP A 289 -6.61 23.31 27.48
CA ASP A 289 -6.94 24.70 27.05
C ASP A 289 -8.11 24.92 26.03
N PRO A 290 -9.35 25.18 26.50
CA PRO A 290 -10.54 25.44 25.67
C PRO A 290 -10.61 26.87 25.06
N SER A 291 -9.66 27.76 25.36
CA SER A 291 -9.67 29.15 24.89
C SER A 291 -8.91 29.40 23.57
N LYS A 292 -8.33 28.35 22.96
CA LYS A 292 -7.47 28.47 21.75
C LYS A 292 -7.94 27.66 20.53
N ALA A 293 -9.17 27.17 20.53
CA ALA A 293 -9.70 26.25 19.51
C ALA A 293 -9.93 26.85 18.11
N HIS A 294 -9.60 28.12 17.85
CA HIS A 294 -9.80 28.76 16.54
C HIS A 294 -8.55 29.31 15.84
N GLN A 295 -7.34 29.02 16.33
CA GLN A 295 -6.13 29.27 15.53
C GLN A 295 -5.11 28.18 15.78
N ILE A 296 -5.10 27.18 14.90
CA ILE A 296 -4.07 26.16 14.89
C ILE A 296 -3.27 26.31 13.60
N LYS A 297 -2.39 27.33 13.66
CA LYS A 297 -1.21 27.50 12.82
C LYS A 297 -0.22 26.35 13.11
N LEU A 298 0.78 26.21 12.23
CA LEU A 298 1.93 25.28 12.22
C LEU A 298 2.51 24.85 13.60
N GLU A 299 2.25 25.59 14.67
CA GLU A 299 2.57 25.28 16.06
C GLU A 299 1.91 23.98 16.60
N VAL A 300 0.79 23.50 16.06
CA VAL A 300 0.24 22.19 16.49
C VAL A 300 0.93 21.02 15.81
N ILE A 301 1.53 21.22 14.64
CA ILE A 301 2.43 20.22 14.05
C ILE A 301 3.72 20.18 14.88
N VAL A 302 4.23 21.32 15.35
CA VAL A 302 5.43 21.39 16.21
C VAL A 302 5.15 20.91 17.65
N LYS A 303 3.95 21.17 18.20
CA LYS A 303 3.52 20.62 19.50
C LYS A 303 3.20 19.14 19.40
N ALA A 304 2.63 18.65 18.30
CA ALA A 304 2.48 17.21 18.03
C ALA A 304 3.83 16.52 17.88
N LEU A 305 4.86 17.21 17.34
CA LEU A 305 6.24 16.71 17.28
C LEU A 305 6.98 16.79 18.63
N LYS A 306 6.61 17.71 19.54
CA LYS A 306 7.14 17.80 20.92
C LYS A 306 6.36 16.96 21.95
N TRP A 307 5.12 16.57 21.66
CA TRP A 307 4.31 15.61 22.44
C TRP A 307 4.58 14.15 22.05
N LEU A 308 5.45 13.93 21.06
CA LEU A 308 6.09 12.64 20.82
C LEU A 308 7.18 12.39 21.89
N GLU A 309 6.80 12.41 23.17
CA GLU A 309 7.45 11.48 24.09
C GLU A 309 7.06 10.08 23.60
N MET A 310 7.94 9.62 22.72
CA MET A 310 7.94 8.37 22.02
C MET A 310 7.93 7.24 23.04
N ASP A 311 6.79 6.55 23.11
CA ASP A 311 6.77 5.15 23.54
C ASP A 311 6.27 4.24 22.39
N MET A 312 6.30 4.73 21.14
CA MET A 312 6.81 3.92 20.04
C MET A 312 8.29 4.17 20.02
N ASP A 313 9.09 3.12 20.10
CA ASP A 313 10.51 3.21 19.88
C ASP A 313 10.75 3.62 18.41
N VAL A 314 10.73 4.93 18.14
CA VAL A 314 11.08 5.50 16.83
C VAL A 314 12.55 5.18 16.57
N ASP A 315 13.39 4.95 17.58
CA ASP A 315 14.71 4.38 17.37
C ASP A 315 14.61 2.93 16.88
N GLU A 316 13.64 2.12 17.30
CA GLU A 316 13.40 0.77 16.76
C GLU A 316 12.79 0.77 15.35
N PHE A 317 11.87 1.69 15.04
CA PHE A 317 11.38 1.89 13.66
C PHE A 317 12.48 2.45 12.76
N LEU A 318 13.26 3.42 13.25
CA LEU A 318 14.44 3.93 12.57
C LEU A 318 15.56 2.90 12.53
N ASN A 319 15.66 1.94 13.46
CA ASN A 319 16.63 0.85 13.46
C ASN A 319 16.18 -0.28 12.54
N ASP A 320 14.90 -0.58 12.41
CA ASP A 320 14.38 -1.48 11.38
C ASP A 320 14.55 -0.85 10.01
N LEU A 321 14.27 0.45 9.90
CA LEU A 321 14.44 1.25 8.69
C LEU A 321 15.92 1.53 8.41
N ALA A 322 16.82 1.56 9.41
CA ALA A 322 18.27 1.70 9.29
C ALA A 322 18.98 0.35 9.22
N SER A 323 18.36 -0.76 9.60
CA SER A 323 18.76 -2.14 9.34
C SER A 323 18.39 -2.50 7.90
N PHE A 324 17.20 -2.08 7.45
CA PHE A 324 16.76 -2.19 6.07
C PHE A 324 17.51 -1.23 5.15
N ALA A 325 17.62 0.06 5.52
CA ALA A 325 18.44 1.04 4.82
C ALA A 325 19.94 0.85 5.08
N GLY A 326 20.34 0.06 6.08
CA GLY A 326 21.73 -0.33 6.40
C GLY A 326 22.17 -1.51 5.56
N ARG A 327 21.30 -2.51 5.39
CA ARG A 327 21.40 -3.52 4.33
C ARG A 327 21.42 -2.83 2.98
N ALA A 328 20.46 -1.95 2.68
CA ALA A 328 20.46 -1.17 1.45
C ALA A 328 21.71 -0.28 1.32
N ARG A 329 22.22 0.35 2.41
CA ARG A 329 23.46 1.16 2.42
C ARG A 329 24.73 0.34 2.25
N GLN A 330 24.82 -0.88 2.80
CA GLN A 330 25.90 -1.82 2.51
C GLN A 330 25.88 -2.21 1.03
N HIS A 331 24.69 -2.45 0.46
CA HIS A 331 24.52 -2.70 -0.97
C HIS A 331 24.79 -1.45 -1.83
N LEU A 332 24.50 -0.22 -1.35
CA LEU A 332 24.75 1.08 -1.99
C LEU A 332 26.22 1.53 -1.91
N LYS A 333 26.93 1.26 -0.81
CA LYS A 333 28.39 1.51 -0.68
C LYS A 333 29.20 0.68 -1.69
N ALA A 334 28.70 -0.50 -2.08
CA ALA A 334 29.26 -1.28 -3.18
C ALA A 334 28.96 -0.69 -4.59
N MET A 335 28.15 0.38 -4.70
CA MET A 335 27.78 1.05 -5.97
C MET A 335 28.32 2.47 -6.14
N HIS A 336 29.36 2.84 -5.40
CA HIS A 336 29.83 4.23 -5.24
C HIS A 336 30.26 4.99 -6.53
N ASN A 337 30.09 4.41 -7.73
CA ASN A 337 30.45 5.01 -9.01
C ASN A 337 29.27 5.49 -9.88
N VAL A 338 28.02 5.48 -9.42
CA VAL A 338 26.88 5.99 -10.22
C VAL A 338 26.11 7.09 -9.49
N LYS A 339 26.70 8.28 -9.42
CA LYS A 339 26.17 9.50 -8.78
C LYS A 339 24.99 10.16 -9.52
N THR A 340 24.33 9.49 -10.47
CA THR A 340 23.51 10.18 -11.49
C THR A 340 22.00 9.89 -11.43
N ILE A 341 21.52 8.90 -10.66
CA ILE A 341 20.13 8.41 -10.81
C ILE A 341 19.10 9.13 -9.90
N CYS A 342 19.51 9.75 -8.79
CA CYS A 342 18.60 10.48 -7.89
C CYS A 342 18.23 11.92 -8.34
N ARG A 343 18.28 12.20 -9.65
CA ARG A 343 17.72 13.44 -10.26
C ARG A 343 16.39 13.20 -11.00
N SER A 344 15.73 12.06 -10.77
CA SER A 344 14.38 11.81 -11.29
C SER A 344 13.38 12.79 -10.66
N ARG A 345 12.78 13.65 -11.50
CA ARG A 345 11.77 14.68 -11.18
C ARG A 345 10.57 14.17 -10.37
N ASN A 346 10.35 12.86 -10.26
CA ASN A 346 9.17 12.26 -9.62
C ASN A 346 9.20 12.21 -8.09
N CYS A 347 10.37 12.18 -7.43
CA CYS A 347 10.42 12.24 -5.97
C CYS A 347 10.17 13.66 -5.44
N LYS A 348 10.61 14.68 -6.18
CA LYS A 348 10.37 16.08 -5.82
C LYS A 348 8.91 16.47 -6.04
N ALA A 349 8.30 16.01 -7.13
CA ALA A 349 6.88 16.20 -7.41
C ALA A 349 5.96 15.51 -6.38
N PHE A 350 6.34 14.36 -5.82
CA PHE A 350 5.58 13.70 -4.75
C PHE A 350 5.63 14.49 -3.43
N LEU A 351 6.76 15.15 -3.12
CA LEU A 351 6.87 16.05 -1.96
C LEU A 351 6.13 17.38 -2.19
N GLU A 352 6.10 17.87 -3.43
CA GLU A 352 5.40 19.10 -3.80
C GLU A 352 3.87 18.89 -3.94
N SER A 353 3.39 17.72 -4.40
CA SER A 353 1.94 17.43 -4.53
C SER A 353 1.22 17.23 -3.19
N VAL A 354 1.97 16.94 -2.13
CA VAL A 354 1.46 16.91 -0.75
C VAL A 354 1.18 18.33 -0.23
N ASN A 355 1.74 19.36 -0.88
CA ASN A 355 1.63 20.75 -0.47
C ASN A 355 0.58 21.58 -1.23
N THR A 356 0.01 21.08 -2.34
CA THR A 356 -0.73 21.94 -3.29
C THR A 356 -2.25 21.80 -3.31
N ASN A 357 -2.88 21.07 -2.38
CA ASN A 357 -4.35 21.02 -2.28
C ASN A 357 -4.91 21.83 -1.10
N GLY A 358 -4.25 22.92 -0.70
CA GLY A 358 -4.78 23.93 0.20
C GLY A 358 -4.91 25.28 -0.51
N VAL A 359 -6.12 25.60 -0.98
CA VAL A 359 -6.49 26.93 -1.47
C VAL A 359 -6.35 27.93 -0.34
N LEU A 360 -5.34 28.80 -0.38
CA LEU A 360 -5.31 30.09 0.31
C LEU A 360 -4.41 31.05 -0.47
N SER A 361 -5.03 32.09 -1.06
CA SER A 361 -4.39 33.20 -1.74
C SER A 361 -3.56 34.06 -0.76
N LYS A 362 -2.43 34.59 -1.24
CA LYS A 362 -1.61 35.58 -0.50
C LYS A 362 -2.37 36.91 -0.38
N PRO A 363 -2.41 37.56 0.80
CA PRO A 363 -2.63 38.99 0.87
C PRO A 363 -1.32 39.73 0.56
N SER A 364 -1.47 40.83 -0.17
CA SER A 364 -0.46 41.83 -0.54
C SER A 364 0.22 42.47 0.69
N ASP A 365 1.52 42.71 0.59
CA ASP A 365 2.32 43.42 1.58
C ASP A 365 1.83 44.87 1.79
N PRO A 366 1.92 45.45 3.01
CA PRO A 366 1.68 46.86 3.21
C PRO A 366 2.86 47.68 2.68
N VAL A 367 2.51 48.72 1.95
CA VAL A 367 3.39 49.83 1.60
C VAL A 367 3.72 50.60 2.87
N GLU A 368 5.02 50.73 3.15
CA GLU A 368 5.65 51.99 3.59
C GLU A 368 7.14 51.98 3.23
#